data_AF-A0A455AD61-F1
#
_entry.id   AF-A0A455AD61-F1
#
_cell.length_a   1.000
_cell.length_b   1.000
_cell.length_c   1.000
_cell.angle_alpha   90.00
_cell.angle_beta   90.00
_cell.angle_gamma   90.00
#
_symmetry.space_group_name_H-M   'P 1'
#
loop_
_entity.id
_entity.type
_entity.pdbx_description
1 polymer ?
#
loop_
_entity_poly.entity_id
_entity_poly.type
_entity_poly.pdbx_seq_one_letter_code
_entity_poly.pdbx_strand_id
1 'polypeptide(L)'
;MVALNVLVSGCGRLLRGLLAGQAATSRARPPARGFREVVEIQAGKTTIIEGRITGTPKESPNPPNPSGQCPICRWNLKHKYNYEDVLLLSQFIRPHGGMLPRTVTGLCQEEHRKIEECVKMAHRSGLLPNHRPKLPEGCVPKSKPRLNRYLTRWSPRSVKPIYNKGHRWNKARSLCSEMDAT
;
A
#
# COMPACT_ATOMS: atom_id res chain seq x y z
N MET A 1 18.40 -64.01 -43.79
CA MET A 1 19.39 -63.02 -43.33
C MET A 1 18.68 -61.67 -43.27
N VAL A 2 18.19 -61.25 -42.10
CA VAL A 2 18.86 -60.34 -41.14
C VAL A 2 19.10 -58.98 -41.79
N ALA A 3 18.16 -58.02 -41.62
CA ALA A 3 18.25 -56.86 -40.72
C ALA A 3 18.74 -55.61 -41.48
N LEU A 4 18.47 -54.34 -41.15
CA LEU A 4 17.98 -53.69 -39.94
C LEU A 4 17.52 -52.28 -40.39
N ASN A 5 16.33 -51.82 -40.00
CA ASN A 5 15.92 -50.42 -40.10
C ASN A 5 16.67 -49.60 -39.04
N VAL A 6 17.25 -48.46 -39.41
CA VAL A 6 17.79 -47.46 -38.47
C VAL A 6 17.05 -46.14 -38.66
N LEU A 7 16.23 -45.80 -37.67
CA LEU A 7 15.74 -44.45 -37.42
C LEU A 7 16.82 -43.70 -36.62
N VAL A 8 17.28 -42.56 -37.13
CA VAL A 8 17.94 -41.54 -36.29
C VAL A 8 17.24 -40.20 -36.47
N SER A 9 16.65 -39.81 -35.34
CA SER A 9 16.12 -38.51 -34.97
C SER A 9 17.21 -37.43 -35.03
N GLY A 10 16.88 -36.25 -35.56
CA GLY A 10 17.75 -35.09 -35.58
C GLY A 10 16.97 -33.78 -35.64
N CYS A 11 16.74 -33.21 -34.47
CA CYS A 11 16.05 -31.93 -34.24
C CYS A 11 16.89 -30.76 -34.77
N GLY A 12 16.28 -29.87 -35.56
CA GLY A 12 16.90 -28.61 -35.99
C GLY A 12 15.85 -27.51 -36.04
N ARG A 13 15.38 -27.07 -34.86
CA ARG A 13 14.39 -26.00 -34.72
C ARG A 13 14.92 -24.71 -35.35
N LEU A 14 14.08 -24.18 -36.25
CA LEU A 14 14.23 -22.95 -36.99
C LEU A 14 14.50 -21.75 -36.06
N LEU A 15 15.61 -21.07 -36.32
CA LEU A 15 15.82 -19.66 -35.96
C LEU A 15 14.78 -18.79 -36.66
N ARG A 16 13.74 -18.34 -35.95
CA ARG A 16 12.90 -17.21 -36.35
C ARG A 16 12.38 -16.48 -35.13
N GLY A 17 12.64 -15.16 -35.05
CA GLY A 17 11.83 -14.26 -34.22
C GLY A 17 12.56 -13.22 -33.38
N LEU A 18 13.64 -12.60 -33.86
CA LEU A 18 14.20 -11.37 -33.29
C LEU A 18 13.43 -10.13 -33.80
N LEU A 19 12.12 -10.04 -33.54
CA LEU A 19 11.31 -8.81 -33.69
C LEU A 19 10.05 -8.92 -32.81
N ALA A 20 10.22 -9.03 -31.49
CA ALA A 20 9.14 -8.69 -30.56
C ALA A 20 9.43 -7.29 -30.04
N GLY A 21 8.65 -6.32 -30.52
CA GLY A 21 8.69 -4.94 -30.06
C GLY A 21 8.56 -4.87 -28.54
N GLN A 22 9.07 -3.79 -27.96
CA GLN A 22 8.97 -3.48 -26.53
C GLN A 22 7.52 -3.66 -26.07
N ALA A 23 7.21 -4.82 -25.48
CA ALA A 23 5.96 -5.03 -24.80
C ALA A 23 5.96 -4.02 -23.66
N ALA A 24 5.15 -2.97 -23.79
CA ALA A 24 4.81 -2.11 -22.68
C ALA A 24 4.49 -3.04 -21.51
N THR A 25 5.25 -2.95 -20.44
CA THR A 25 4.99 -3.66 -19.20
C THR A 25 3.77 -3.01 -18.54
N SER A 26 2.62 -3.03 -19.23
CA SER A 26 1.34 -2.68 -18.66
C SER A 26 1.05 -3.76 -17.63
N ARG A 27 1.43 -3.45 -16.39
CA ARG A 27 1.13 -4.29 -15.24
C ARG A 27 -0.39 -4.40 -15.19
N ALA A 28 -0.92 -5.54 -15.66
CA ALA A 28 -2.35 -5.75 -15.77
C ALA A 28 -3.00 -5.43 -14.43
N ARG A 29 -3.90 -4.44 -14.40
CA ARG A 29 -4.69 -4.16 -13.21
C ARG A 29 -5.47 -5.44 -12.90
N PRO A 30 -5.38 -5.99 -11.68
CA PRO A 30 -6.23 -7.11 -11.33
C PRO A 30 -7.69 -6.69 -11.55
N PRO A 31 -8.57 -7.61 -11.97
CA PRO A 31 -9.98 -7.29 -12.17
C PRO A 31 -10.52 -6.66 -10.89
N ALA A 32 -11.37 -5.64 -11.01
CA ALA A 32 -11.95 -4.94 -9.87
C ALA A 32 -12.75 -5.94 -9.01
N ARG A 33 -12.12 -6.46 -7.95
CA ARG A 33 -12.76 -7.32 -6.97
C ARG A 33 -13.44 -6.41 -5.98
N GLY A 34 -14.75 -6.56 -5.84
CA GLY A 34 -15.53 -5.85 -4.84
C GLY A 34 -14.98 -6.06 -3.43
N PHE A 35 -15.36 -5.19 -2.48
CA PHE A 35 -15.09 -5.47 -1.07
C PHE A 35 -15.83 -6.74 -0.67
N ARG A 36 -15.12 -7.68 -0.04
CA ARG A 36 -15.65 -8.97 0.40
C ARG A 36 -15.53 -9.06 1.91
N GLU A 37 -16.62 -9.45 2.54
CA GLU A 37 -16.69 -9.71 3.97
C GLU A 37 -16.86 -11.21 4.19
N VAL A 38 -16.12 -11.75 5.17
CA VAL A 38 -16.26 -13.14 5.60
C VAL A 38 -17.13 -13.14 6.85
N VAL A 39 -18.22 -13.89 6.80
CA VAL A 39 -19.18 -14.01 7.91
C VAL A 39 -19.15 -15.44 8.42
N GLU A 40 -18.95 -15.59 9.71
CA GLU A 40 -19.01 -16.89 10.39
C GLU A 40 -20.36 -17.02 11.10
N ILE A 41 -21.10 -18.08 10.78
CA ILE A 41 -22.41 -18.39 11.37
C ILE A 41 -22.27 -19.73 12.09
N GLN A 42 -22.49 -19.74 13.40
CA GLN A 42 -22.47 -20.96 14.21
C GLN A 42 -23.89 -21.53 14.34
N ALA A 43 -24.14 -22.68 13.72
CA ALA A 43 -25.39 -23.42 13.81
C ALA A 43 -25.16 -24.70 14.64
N GLY A 44 -25.23 -24.57 15.97
CA GLY A 44 -24.96 -25.66 16.90
C GLY A 44 -23.50 -26.11 16.86
N LYS A 45 -23.22 -27.30 16.32
CA LYS A 45 -21.86 -27.87 16.19
C LYS A 45 -21.19 -27.57 14.84
N THR A 46 -21.91 -26.99 13.90
CA THR A 46 -21.41 -26.73 12.54
C THR A 46 -21.13 -25.23 12.38
N THR A 47 -19.94 -24.89 11.91
CA THR A 47 -19.56 -23.52 11.56
C THR A 47 -19.67 -23.33 10.05
N ILE A 48 -20.56 -22.43 9.62
CA ILE A 48 -20.75 -22.07 8.22
C ILE A 48 -19.98 -20.78 7.97
N ILE A 49 -19.10 -20.78 6.96
CA ILE A 49 -18.30 -19.61 6.58
C ILE A 49 -18.77 -19.13 5.21
N GLU A 50 -19.37 -17.93 5.16
CA GLU A 50 -19.90 -17.33 3.93
C GLU A 50 -19.05 -16.13 3.49
N GLY A 51 -18.92 -15.92 2.18
CA GLY A 51 -18.30 -14.73 1.61
C GLY A 51 -19.34 -13.82 0.96
N ARG A 52 -19.57 -12.64 1.55
CA ARG A 52 -20.54 -11.65 1.03
C ARG A 52 -19.81 -10.54 0.26
N ILE A 53 -20.29 -10.22 -0.95
CA ILE A 53 -19.76 -9.10 -1.74
C ILE A 53 -20.53 -7.84 -1.35
N THR A 54 -19.84 -6.90 -0.74
CA THR A 54 -20.36 -5.57 -0.40
C THR A 54 -20.13 -4.59 -1.56
N GLY A 55 -20.99 -3.56 -1.64
CA GLY A 55 -20.89 -2.53 -2.67
C GLY A 55 -19.57 -1.76 -2.61
N THR A 56 -18.92 -1.59 -3.76
CA THR A 56 -17.72 -0.77 -3.88
C THR A 56 -18.03 0.64 -4.36
N PRO A 57 -17.37 1.67 -3.80
CA PRO A 57 -17.43 3.01 -4.35
C PRO A 57 -16.87 2.98 -5.78
N LYS A 58 -17.59 3.61 -6.71
CA LYS A 58 -17.10 3.85 -8.07
C LYS A 58 -16.24 5.11 -8.06
N GLU A 59 -15.18 5.10 -8.86
CA GLU A 59 -14.39 6.31 -9.10
C GLU A 59 -15.28 7.37 -9.76
N SER A 60 -15.02 8.65 -9.45
CA SER A 60 -15.71 9.76 -10.09
C SER A 60 -15.47 9.76 -11.60
N PRO A 61 -16.50 10.09 -12.40
CA PRO A 61 -16.53 9.77 -13.83
C PRO A 61 -15.54 10.58 -14.67
N ASN A 62 -15.25 11.82 -14.28
CA ASN A 62 -14.46 12.76 -15.09
C ASN A 62 -13.18 13.18 -14.35
N PRO A 63 -12.05 12.48 -14.58
CA PRO A 63 -10.77 12.89 -14.04
C PRO A 63 -10.15 14.01 -14.88
N PRO A 64 -9.38 14.92 -14.27
CA PRO A 64 -8.77 16.05 -14.98
C PRO A 64 -7.68 15.64 -15.97
N ASN A 65 -6.99 14.52 -15.76
CA ASN A 65 -5.98 14.00 -16.68
C ASN A 65 -6.20 12.50 -16.98
N PRO A 66 -6.85 12.15 -18.10
CA PRO A 66 -7.12 10.74 -18.43
C PRO A 66 -5.87 9.93 -18.79
N SER A 67 -4.76 10.59 -19.15
CA SER A 67 -3.50 9.94 -19.56
C SER A 67 -2.68 9.41 -18.37
N GLY A 68 -3.02 9.82 -17.14
CA GLY A 68 -2.33 9.40 -15.92
C GLY A 68 -2.49 7.91 -15.62
N GLN A 69 -1.36 7.21 -15.45
CA GLN A 69 -1.36 5.77 -15.14
C GLN A 69 -1.80 5.47 -13.69
N CYS A 70 -1.46 6.38 -12.77
CA CYS A 70 -1.74 6.25 -11.34
C CYS A 70 -2.90 7.18 -10.92
N PRO A 71 -3.75 6.82 -9.93
CA PRO A 71 -4.83 7.69 -9.47
C PRO A 71 -4.35 9.10 -9.10
N ILE A 72 -3.29 9.24 -8.32
CA ILE A 72 -2.73 10.55 -7.93
C ILE A 72 -2.31 11.39 -9.14
N CYS A 73 -1.71 10.74 -10.14
CA CYS A 73 -1.25 11.36 -11.39
C CYS A 73 -2.46 11.80 -12.23
N ARG A 74 -3.49 10.95 -12.31
CA ARG A 74 -4.74 11.17 -13.04
C ARG A 74 -5.53 12.38 -12.50
N TRP A 75 -5.42 12.59 -11.19
CA TRP A 75 -6.04 13.70 -10.46
C TRP A 75 -5.11 14.93 -10.30
N ASN A 76 -3.91 14.93 -10.89
CA ASN A 76 -2.92 16.00 -10.79
C ASN A 76 -2.59 16.41 -9.34
N LEU A 77 -2.61 15.43 -8.42
CA LEU A 77 -2.33 15.61 -6.99
C LEU A 77 -0.86 15.39 -6.62
N LYS A 78 0.00 15.10 -7.61
CA LYS A 78 1.44 14.89 -7.38
C LYS A 78 2.05 16.12 -6.68
N HIS A 79 2.74 15.91 -5.56
CA HIS A 79 3.36 16.95 -4.72
C HIS A 79 2.39 17.97 -4.06
N LYS A 80 1.08 17.72 -4.08
CA LYS A 80 0.08 18.65 -3.51
C LYS A 80 -0.54 18.18 -2.20
N TYR A 81 -0.35 16.92 -1.82
CA TYR A 81 -0.95 16.36 -0.63
C TYR A 81 0.06 16.24 0.52
N ASN A 82 -0.45 16.26 1.74
CA ASN A 82 0.30 16.22 2.99
C ASN A 82 -0.29 15.17 3.97
N TYR A 83 0.33 14.95 5.13
CA TYR A 83 -0.22 14.04 6.18
C TYR A 83 -1.55 14.52 6.77
N GLU A 84 -1.87 15.80 6.57
CA GLU A 84 -3.09 16.45 7.06
C GLU A 84 -4.32 16.11 6.21
N ASP A 85 -4.11 15.65 4.96
CA ASP A 85 -5.18 15.36 4.00
C ASP A 85 -5.84 14.01 4.26
N VAL A 86 -6.55 13.91 5.37
CA VAL A 86 -7.23 12.69 5.85
C VAL A 86 -8.22 12.14 4.81
N LEU A 87 -8.86 13.01 4.03
CA LEU A 87 -9.83 12.62 3.00
C LEU A 87 -9.18 11.85 1.84
N LEU A 88 -7.94 12.20 1.49
CA LEU A 88 -7.19 11.47 0.47
C LEU A 88 -6.61 10.19 1.06
N LEU A 89 -5.99 10.29 2.24
CA LEU A 89 -5.32 9.16 2.87
C LEU A 89 -6.28 8.02 3.22
N SER A 90 -7.48 8.33 3.71
CA SER A 90 -8.49 7.33 4.12
C SER A 90 -8.91 6.38 2.99
N GLN A 91 -8.82 6.81 1.72
CA GLN A 91 -9.15 5.99 0.55
C GLN A 91 -8.18 4.81 0.34
N PHE A 92 -6.93 4.96 0.79
CA PHE A 92 -5.87 3.96 0.59
C PHE A 92 -5.61 3.08 1.83
N ILE A 93 -6.44 3.22 2.86
CA ILE A 93 -6.25 2.58 4.17
C ILE A 93 -7.37 1.57 4.45
N ARG A 94 -7.06 0.51 5.17
CA ARG A 94 -7.99 -0.49 5.68
C ARG A 94 -8.77 0.05 6.89
N PRO A 95 -9.92 -0.54 7.26
CA PRO A 95 -10.63 -0.15 8.48
C PRO A 95 -9.77 -0.22 9.75
N HIS A 96 -8.74 -1.08 9.78
CA HIS A 96 -7.84 -1.23 10.94
C HIS A 96 -6.59 -0.33 10.92
N GLY A 97 -6.45 0.58 9.94
CA GLY A 97 -5.28 1.47 9.82
C GLY A 97 -4.09 0.89 9.03
N GLY A 98 -4.22 -0.32 8.49
CA GLY A 98 -3.20 -0.90 7.60
C GLY A 98 -3.30 -0.34 6.18
N MET A 99 -2.18 -0.18 5.48
CA MET A 99 -2.18 0.28 4.10
C MET A 99 -2.68 -0.80 3.12
N LEU A 100 -3.38 -0.38 2.05
CA LEU A 100 -3.74 -1.28 0.94
C LEU A 100 -2.52 -1.58 0.04
N PRO A 101 -2.43 -2.79 -0.54
CA PRO A 101 -1.30 -3.16 -1.40
C PRO A 101 -1.31 -2.37 -2.72
N ARG A 102 -0.11 -2.03 -3.22
CA ARG A 102 0.07 -1.25 -4.46
C ARG A 102 -0.59 -1.86 -5.69
N THR A 103 -0.66 -3.18 -5.77
CA THR A 103 -1.30 -3.90 -6.88
C THR A 103 -2.80 -3.67 -6.95
N VAL A 104 -3.44 -3.39 -5.81
CA VAL A 104 -4.87 -3.10 -5.72
C VAL A 104 -5.13 -1.61 -5.90
N THR A 105 -4.33 -0.74 -5.27
CA THR A 105 -4.51 0.72 -5.38
C THR A 105 -4.11 1.28 -6.74
N GLY A 106 -3.22 0.62 -7.48
CA GLY A 106 -2.76 1.09 -8.79
C GLY A 106 -1.83 2.31 -8.73
N LEU A 107 -1.24 2.59 -7.57
CA LEU A 107 -0.30 3.70 -7.39
C LEU A 107 1.08 3.41 -8.00
N CYS A 108 1.77 4.49 -8.40
CA CYS A 108 3.20 4.44 -8.70
C CYS A 108 4.01 4.07 -7.45
N GLN A 109 5.21 3.51 -7.62
CA GLN A 109 6.03 3.07 -6.49
C GLN A 109 6.45 4.24 -5.59
N GLU A 110 6.73 5.41 -6.18
CA GLU A 110 7.06 6.65 -5.46
C GLU A 110 5.89 7.14 -4.62
N GLU A 111 4.73 7.33 -5.26
CA GLU A 111 3.51 7.80 -4.58
C GLU A 111 3.03 6.82 -3.52
N HIS A 112 3.18 5.50 -3.75
CA HIS A 112 2.84 4.51 -2.73
C HIS A 112 3.70 4.65 -1.48
N ARG A 113 5.01 4.90 -1.61
CA ARG A 113 5.91 5.14 -0.47
C ARG A 113 5.58 6.45 0.24
N LYS A 114 5.33 7.53 -0.52
CA LYS A 114 4.95 8.83 0.03
C LYS A 114 3.65 8.73 0.84
N ILE A 115 2.61 8.11 0.29
CA ILE A 115 1.35 7.88 1.01
C ILE A 115 1.59 6.98 2.24
N GLU A 116 2.40 5.93 2.15
CA GLU A 116 2.70 5.07 3.30
C GLU A 116 3.29 5.86 4.48
N GLU A 117 4.23 6.78 4.19
CA GLU A 117 4.81 7.67 5.19
C GLU A 117 3.79 8.67 5.74
N CYS A 118 2.96 9.25 4.87
CA CYS A 118 1.86 10.14 5.29
C CYS A 118 0.89 9.44 6.24
N VAL A 119 0.47 8.21 5.92
CA VAL A 119 -0.40 7.41 6.77
C VAL A 119 0.25 7.12 8.13
N LYS A 120 1.54 6.75 8.14
CA LYS A 120 2.29 6.53 9.39
C LYS A 120 2.35 7.80 10.24
N MET A 121 2.53 8.96 9.61
CA MET A 121 2.54 10.25 10.29
C MET A 121 1.16 10.61 10.85
N ALA A 122 0.10 10.45 10.05
CA ALA A 122 -1.30 10.70 10.45
C ALA A 122 -1.74 9.83 11.65
N HIS A 123 -1.33 8.56 11.69
CA HIS A 123 -1.61 7.70 12.84
C HIS A 123 -0.88 8.15 14.11
N ARG A 124 0.35 8.65 13.98
CA ARG A 124 1.14 9.14 15.12
C ARG A 124 0.64 10.48 15.64
N SER A 125 0.15 11.35 14.76
CA SER A 125 -0.48 12.62 15.14
C SER A 125 -1.91 12.45 15.65
N GLY A 126 -2.55 11.30 15.39
CA GLY A 126 -3.87 10.99 15.91
C GLY A 126 -5.02 11.49 15.03
N LEU A 127 -4.76 11.84 13.77
CA LEU A 127 -5.76 12.30 12.80
C LEU A 127 -6.76 11.21 12.36
N LEU A 128 -6.42 9.93 12.59
CA LEU A 128 -7.24 8.78 12.19
C LEU A 128 -7.74 8.00 13.44
N PRO A 129 -8.73 8.54 14.19
CA PRO A 129 -9.23 7.88 15.40
C PRO A 129 -10.05 6.62 15.11
N ASN A 130 -10.81 6.61 14.00
CA ASN A 130 -11.71 5.51 13.62
C ASN A 130 -10.95 4.30 13.05
N HIS A 131 -9.72 4.49 12.56
CA HIS A 131 -8.92 3.45 11.92
C HIS A 131 -7.99 2.74 12.90
N ARG A 132 -8.54 2.21 14.00
CA ARG A 132 -7.78 1.46 15.00
C ARG A 132 -8.13 -0.02 14.95
N PRO A 133 -7.17 -0.92 15.24
CA PRO A 133 -7.48 -2.32 15.41
C PRO A 133 -8.45 -2.48 16.58
N LYS A 134 -9.45 -3.35 16.40
CA LYS A 134 -10.35 -3.75 17.48
C LYS A 134 -9.53 -4.53 18.51
N LEU A 135 -9.66 -4.17 19.78
CA LEU A 135 -9.02 -4.91 20.86
C LEU A 135 -9.81 -6.20 21.12
N PRO A 136 -9.15 -7.29 21.53
CA PRO A 136 -9.85 -8.49 21.95
C PRO A 136 -10.69 -8.19 23.20
N GLU A 137 -11.74 -8.99 23.38
CA GLU A 137 -12.64 -8.88 24.52
C GLU A 137 -11.85 -8.96 25.84
N GLY A 138 -12.19 -8.08 26.79
CA GLY A 138 -11.51 -7.99 28.09
C GLY A 138 -10.20 -7.19 28.12
N CYS A 139 -9.66 -6.74 26.98
CA CYS A 139 -8.43 -5.93 26.96
C CYS A 139 -8.74 -4.43 27.08
N VAL A 140 -8.63 -3.88 28.30
CA VAL A 140 -8.74 -2.44 28.54
C VAL A 140 -7.36 -1.78 28.43
N PRO A 141 -7.16 -0.81 27.50
CA PRO A 141 -5.87 -0.17 27.33
C PRO A 141 -5.54 0.73 28.54
N LYS A 142 -4.31 0.60 29.06
CA LYS A 142 -3.83 1.46 30.16
C LYS A 142 -3.85 2.94 29.76
N SER A 143 -4.28 3.81 30.68
CA SER A 143 -4.27 5.26 30.53
C SER A 143 -2.83 5.80 30.56
N LYS A 144 -2.20 5.90 29.39
CA LYS A 144 -0.94 6.62 29.22
C LYS A 144 -1.23 8.03 28.71
N PRO A 145 -0.54 9.07 29.23
CA PRO A 145 -0.68 10.40 28.68
C PRO A 145 -0.28 10.38 27.21
N ARG A 146 -1.20 10.82 26.34
CA ARG A 146 -0.93 10.95 24.91
C ARG A 146 -0.31 12.31 24.68
N LEU A 147 0.96 12.31 24.27
CA LEU A 147 1.67 13.54 23.92
C LEU A 147 1.25 13.96 22.52
N ASN A 148 0.85 15.22 22.36
CA ASN A 148 0.56 15.81 21.05
C ASN A 148 1.85 15.87 20.23
N ARG A 149 1.83 15.28 19.02
CA ARG A 149 2.99 15.20 18.13
C ARG A 149 2.50 15.35 16.69
N TYR A 150 3.33 15.94 15.84
CA TYR A 150 3.08 16.09 14.41
C TYR A 150 4.41 15.93 13.67
N LEU A 151 4.35 15.73 12.35
CA LEU A 151 5.53 15.59 11.50
C LEU A 151 6.58 14.55 11.96
N THR A 152 6.14 13.47 12.63
CA THR A 152 7.05 12.48 13.22
C THR A 152 7.47 11.41 12.22
N ARG A 153 8.77 11.34 11.87
CA ARG A 153 9.35 10.31 10.99
C ARG A 153 9.44 8.93 11.63
N TRP A 154 9.91 8.89 12.87
CA TRP A 154 10.25 7.67 13.59
C TRP A 154 9.15 7.24 14.56
N SER A 155 9.12 5.96 14.91
CA SER A 155 8.25 5.47 15.98
C SER A 155 8.71 6.04 17.33
N PRO A 156 7.81 6.54 18.19
CA PRO A 156 8.19 7.07 19.50
C PRO A 156 8.98 6.08 20.37
N ARG A 157 8.80 4.76 20.16
CA ARG A 157 9.46 3.71 20.93
C ARG A 157 10.86 3.34 20.42
N SER A 158 11.20 3.69 19.18
CA SER A 158 12.48 3.30 18.57
C SER A 158 13.57 4.36 18.71
N VAL A 159 13.21 5.59 19.06
CA VAL A 159 14.15 6.71 19.14
C VAL A 159 14.79 6.75 20.53
N LYS A 160 16.12 6.72 20.59
CA LYS A 160 16.90 6.97 21.81
C LYS A 160 17.17 8.47 21.96
N PRO A 161 17.20 9.01 23.20
CA PRO A 161 17.57 10.40 23.41
C PRO A 161 19.03 10.65 23.02
N ILE A 162 19.30 11.82 22.45
CA ILE A 162 20.65 12.27 22.11
C ILE A 162 21.22 12.96 23.35
N TYR A 163 22.04 12.23 24.12
CA TYR A 163 22.72 12.79 25.29
C TYR A 163 23.83 13.78 24.88
N ASN A 164 24.63 13.41 23.87
CA ASN A 164 25.74 14.22 23.38
C ASN A 164 25.39 14.83 22.01
N LYS A 165 25.08 16.13 21.98
CA LYS A 165 24.69 16.83 20.73
C LYS A 165 25.88 17.15 19.82
N GLY A 166 27.12 17.12 20.32
CA GLY A 166 28.31 17.54 19.58
C GLY A 166 28.43 19.06 19.45
N HIS A 167 29.55 19.50 18.88
CA HIS A 167 29.81 20.89 18.53
C HIS A 167 29.09 21.28 17.22
N ARG A 168 29.20 22.55 16.82
CA ARG A 168 28.49 23.08 15.64
C ARG A 168 28.78 22.31 14.35
N TRP A 169 30.03 21.91 14.12
CA TRP A 169 30.47 21.22 12.89
C TRP A 169 30.11 19.73 12.85
N ASN A 170 29.82 19.09 13.99
CA ASN A 170 29.45 17.68 14.10
C ASN A 170 28.14 17.48 14.87
N LYS A 171 27.22 18.44 14.77
CA LYS A 171 25.99 18.46 15.55
C LYS A 171 25.05 17.34 15.14
N ALA A 172 24.68 16.49 16.09
CA ALA A 172 23.60 15.53 15.92
C ALA A 172 22.25 16.28 15.80
N ARG A 173 21.63 16.23 14.61
CA ARG A 173 20.36 16.91 14.34
C ARG A 173 19.19 15.99 14.66
N SER A 174 18.19 16.54 15.33
CA SER A 174 16.87 15.92 15.40
C SER A 174 16.21 16.02 14.03
N LEU A 175 15.75 14.90 13.50
CA LEU A 175 15.02 14.85 12.24
C LEU A 175 13.54 15.14 12.51
N CYS A 176 13.04 16.22 11.93
CA CYS A 176 11.62 16.38 11.66
C CYS A 176 11.35 15.85 10.25
N SER A 177 10.21 15.22 9.99
CA SER A 177 9.84 14.93 8.60
C SER A 177 9.51 16.25 7.93
N GLU A 178 10.26 16.64 6.92
CA GLU A 178 9.81 17.61 5.92
C GLU A 178 9.24 16.81 4.75
N MET A 179 7.97 17.05 4.43
CA MET A 179 7.38 16.52 3.20
C MET A 179 7.78 17.46 2.06
N ASP A 180 9.05 17.45 1.70
CA ASP A 180 9.52 18.29 0.61
C ASP A 180 8.84 17.84 -0.68
N ALA A 181 8.02 18.76 -1.21
CA ALA A 181 7.46 18.76 -2.55
C ALA A 181 8.59 18.91 -3.58
N THR A 182 9.44 17.89 -3.69
CA THR A 182 10.35 17.69 -4.82
C THR A 182 9.87 16.52 -5.66
#